data_AF-A0A1I2M7C1-F1
#
_entry.id   AF-A0A1I2M7C1-F1
#
_cell.length_a   1.000
_cell.length_b   1.000
_cell.length_c   1.000
_cell.angle_alpha   90.00
_cell.angle_beta   90.00
_cell.angle_gamma   90.00
#
_symmetry.space_group_name_H-M   'P 1'
#
loop_
_entity.id
_entity.type
_entity.pdbx_description
1 polymer ?
#
loop_
_entity_poly.entity_id
_entity_poly.type
_entity_poly.pdbx_seq_one_letter_code
_entity_poly.pdbx_strand_id
1 'polypeptide(L)'
;MKQIYKCTQMKLMNEYPIEVMKEVKEIVNIINKNYGVNRNIKLDLGGYVAVAENIDDIKELKLEKLKGISPEYIDILECKEGVNWTSSLFLLSSNYSIVVICIEELSKFLIER
;
A
#
# COMPACT_ATOMS: atom_id res chain seq x y z
N MET A 1 -3.33 10.53 2.11
CA MET A 1 -2.69 9.27 1.67
C MET A 1 -1.92 9.49 0.38
N LYS A 2 -0.75 8.86 0.20
CA LYS A 2 -0.02 8.84 -1.08
C LYS A 2 -0.35 7.56 -1.85
N GLN A 3 -0.66 7.68 -3.14
CA GLN A 3 -0.91 6.52 -4.01
C GLN A 3 0.26 6.33 -4.99
N ILE A 4 0.96 5.21 -4.87
CA ILE A 4 2.14 4.88 -5.66
C ILE A 4 1.84 3.69 -6.56
N TYR A 5 1.96 3.90 -7.86
CA TYR A 5 1.66 2.89 -8.86
C TYR A 5 2.63 2.87 -10.04
N LYS A 6 3.48 3.89 -10.18
CA LYS A 6 4.57 3.98 -11.14
C LYS A 6 5.88 4.21 -10.41
N CYS A 7 6.96 3.64 -10.95
CA CYS A 7 8.31 3.88 -10.42
C CYS A 7 8.72 5.36 -10.47
N THR A 8 8.14 6.16 -11.37
CA THR A 8 8.38 7.61 -11.44
C THR A 8 7.82 8.38 -10.23
N GLN A 9 6.90 7.79 -9.47
CA GLN A 9 6.33 8.36 -8.25
C GLN A 9 7.20 8.06 -7.01
N MET A 10 8.23 7.23 -7.12
CA MET A 10 9.12 6.90 -5.98
C MET A 10 9.79 8.12 -5.36
N LYS A 11 9.92 9.23 -6.11
CA LYS A 11 10.40 10.52 -5.57
C LYS A 11 9.54 11.07 -4.42
N LEU A 12 8.28 10.66 -4.32
CA LEU A 12 7.36 11.03 -3.23
C LEU A 12 7.69 10.29 -1.92
N MET A 13 8.59 9.31 -1.98
CA MET A 13 8.94 8.42 -0.87
C MET A 13 10.30 8.76 -0.24
N ASN A 14 10.96 9.84 -0.65
CA ASN A 14 12.34 10.15 -0.21
C ASN A 14 12.49 10.41 1.30
N GLU A 15 11.37 10.68 2.00
CA GLU A 15 11.34 10.96 3.44
C GLU A 15 11.03 9.71 4.28
N TYR A 16 10.76 8.56 3.64
CA TYR A 16 10.40 7.32 4.33
C TYR A 16 11.63 6.45 4.58
N PRO A 17 11.55 5.52 5.57
CA PRO A 17 12.58 4.52 5.79
C PRO A 17 12.94 3.76 4.52
N ILE A 18 14.22 3.39 4.39
CA ILE A 18 14.73 2.73 3.19
C ILE A 18 14.06 1.36 2.97
N GLU A 19 13.69 0.68 4.04
CA GLU A 19 12.95 -0.59 4.04
C GLU A 19 11.55 -0.39 3.41
N VAL A 20 10.83 0.66 3.83
CA VAL A 20 9.53 1.03 3.25
C VAL A 20 9.66 1.37 1.76
N MET A 21 10.67 2.16 1.40
CA MET A 21 10.91 2.52 0.00
C MET A 21 11.21 1.29 -0.88
N LYS A 22 11.96 0.31 -0.35
CA LYS A 22 12.27 -0.94 -1.04
C LYS A 22 11.02 -1.77 -1.25
N GLU A 23 10.21 -1.94 -0.20
CA GLU A 23 8.96 -2.68 -0.25
C GLU A 23 7.99 -2.11 -1.30
N VAL A 24 7.75 -0.80 -1.26
CA VAL A 24 6.90 -0.10 -2.26
C VAL A 24 7.41 -0.35 -3.67
N LYS A 25 8.72 -0.24 -3.88
CA LYS A 25 9.33 -0.43 -5.21
C LYS A 25 9.17 -1.86 -5.70
N GLU A 26 9.35 -2.84 -4.82
CA GLU A 26 9.19 -4.26 -5.14
C GLU A 26 7.74 -4.57 -5.53
N ILE A 27 6.76 -4.13 -4.73
CA ILE A 27 5.34 -4.31 -5.04
C ILE A 27 4.99 -3.67 -6.39
N VAL A 28 5.41 -2.42 -6.63
CA VAL A 28 5.15 -1.74 -7.92
C VAL A 28 5.76 -2.50 -9.09
N ASN A 29 6.96 -3.06 -8.93
CA ASN A 29 7.59 -3.88 -9.96
C ASN A 29 6.84 -5.19 -10.21
N ILE A 30 6.35 -5.86 -9.16
CA ILE A 30 5.52 -7.07 -9.28
C ILE A 30 4.24 -6.75 -10.05
N ILE A 31 3.54 -5.67 -9.69
CA ILE A 31 2.33 -5.25 -10.40
C ILE A 31 2.66 -4.90 -11.87
N ASN A 32 3.75 -4.19 -12.13
CA ASN A 32 4.20 -3.87 -13.49
C ASN A 32 4.52 -5.13 -14.31
N LYS A 33 5.11 -6.15 -13.71
CA LYS A 33 5.43 -7.41 -14.37
C LYS A 33 4.17 -8.17 -14.79
N ASN A 34 3.13 -8.13 -13.96
CA ASN A 34 1.88 -8.86 -14.21
C ASN A 34 0.88 -8.10 -15.10
N TYR A 35 0.79 -6.78 -14.97
CA TYR A 35 -0.24 -5.96 -15.64
C TYR A 35 0.32 -4.93 -16.62
N GLY A 36 1.65 -4.80 -16.72
CA GLY A 36 2.32 -3.83 -17.57
C GLY A 36 2.52 -2.46 -16.92
N VAL A 37 3.58 -1.77 -17.33
CA VAL A 37 3.94 -0.41 -16.86
C VAL A 37 2.92 0.66 -17.27
N ASN A 38 2.14 0.38 -18.32
CA ASN A 38 1.12 1.27 -18.88
C ASN A 38 -0.30 0.92 -18.41
N ARG A 39 -0.46 0.06 -17.38
CA ARG A 39 -1.77 -0.32 -16.85
C ARG A 39 -2.60 0.89 -16.44
N ASN A 40 -3.93 0.76 -16.56
CA ASN A 40 -4.86 1.80 -16.16
C ASN A 40 -5.59 1.42 -14.87
N ILE A 41 -5.23 2.08 -13.77
CA ILE A 41 -5.79 1.82 -12.43
C ILE A 41 -7.25 2.25 -12.35
N LYS A 42 -7.70 3.18 -13.20
CA LYS A 42 -9.11 3.60 -13.27
C LYS A 42 -10.01 2.54 -13.91
N LEU A 43 -9.41 1.53 -14.55
CA LEU A 43 -10.10 0.36 -15.10
C LEU A 43 -9.90 -0.87 -14.22
N ASP A 44 -9.53 -0.68 -12.96
CA ASP A 44 -9.28 -1.73 -11.98
C ASP A 44 -8.25 -2.78 -12.46
N LEU A 45 -7.16 -2.31 -13.09
CA LEU A 45 -6.05 -3.16 -13.55
C LEU A 45 -4.79 -2.98 -12.70
N GLY A 46 -4.37 -4.07 -12.06
CA GLY A 46 -3.16 -4.27 -11.26
C GLY A 46 -3.13 -3.55 -9.91
N GLY A 47 -3.77 -2.39 -9.80
CA GLY A 47 -3.86 -1.63 -8.56
C GLY A 47 -2.58 -0.90 -8.17
N TYR A 48 -2.44 -0.60 -6.87
CA TYR A 48 -1.47 0.37 -6.36
C TYR A 48 -1.09 0.15 -4.89
N VAL A 49 -0.04 0.85 -4.46
CA VAL A 49 0.37 0.94 -3.06
C VAL A 49 -0.18 2.23 -2.45
N ALA A 50 -0.93 2.14 -1.36
CA ALA A 50 -1.46 3.24 -0.59
C ALA A 50 -0.60 3.46 0.66
N VAL A 51 0.11 4.58 0.75
CA VAL A 51 0.84 4.95 1.97
C VAL A 51 -0.05 5.86 2.82
N ALA A 52 -0.48 5.33 3.96
CA ALA A 52 -1.35 6.02 4.92
C ALA A 52 -0.52 6.56 6.08
N GLU A 53 -0.63 7.87 6.31
CA GLU A 53 0.24 8.61 7.24
C GLU A 53 -0.47 9.01 8.53
N ASN A 54 -1.80 8.93 8.55
CA ASN A 54 -2.62 9.34 9.68
C ASN A 54 -3.93 8.53 9.74
N ILE A 55 -4.69 8.72 10.81
CA ILE A 55 -5.94 7.99 11.04
C ILE A 55 -7.04 8.33 10.01
N ASP A 56 -7.05 9.54 9.46
CA ASP A 56 -8.05 9.94 8.48
C ASP A 56 -7.82 9.25 7.13
N ASP A 57 -6.56 9.02 6.75
CA ASP A 57 -6.20 8.16 5.61
C ASP A 57 -6.74 6.73 5.79
N ILE A 58 -6.62 6.17 7.01
CA ILE A 58 -7.13 4.84 7.34
C ILE A 58 -8.66 4.80 7.23
N LYS A 59 -9.36 5.82 7.75
CA LYS A 59 -10.82 5.93 7.64
C LYS A 59 -11.27 6.02 6.19
N GLU A 60 -10.62 6.85 5.37
CA GLU A 60 -10.91 6.99 3.94
C GLU A 60 -10.71 5.65 3.23
N LEU A 61 -9.59 4.95 3.48
CA LEU A 61 -9.31 3.63 2.92
C LEU A 61 -10.39 2.62 3.29
N LYS A 62 -10.77 2.53 4.56
CA LYS A 62 -11.82 1.61 5.03
C LYS A 62 -13.17 1.89 4.38
N LEU A 63 -13.61 3.16 4.37
CA LEU A 63 -14.93 3.54 3.91
C LEU A 63 -15.06 3.49 2.38
N GLU A 64 -14.08 4.02 1.66
CA GLU A 64 -14.21 4.21 0.22
C GLU A 64 -13.61 3.08 -0.62
N LYS A 65 -12.50 2.50 -0.18
CA LYS A 65 -11.70 1.58 -1.01
C LYS A 65 -11.87 0.13 -0.59
N LEU A 66 -11.64 -0.18 0.68
CA LEU A 66 -11.60 -1.54 1.20
C LEU A 66 -12.99 -2.08 1.55
N LYS A 67 -13.94 -1.22 1.96
CA LYS A 67 -15.36 -1.56 2.17
C LYS A 67 -15.58 -2.83 3.00
N GLY A 68 -14.76 -3.03 4.04
CA GLY A 68 -14.84 -4.19 4.94
C GLY A 68 -14.08 -5.44 4.49
N ILE A 69 -13.34 -5.40 3.39
CA ILE A 69 -12.42 -6.48 2.99
C ILE A 69 -11.30 -6.60 4.02
N SER A 70 -11.03 -7.83 4.47
CA SER A 70 -9.88 -8.15 5.30
C SER A 70 -8.60 -8.25 4.47
N PRO A 71 -7.43 -7.91 5.02
CA PRO A 71 -6.18 -8.13 4.32
C PRO A 71 -5.95 -9.63 4.10
N GLU A 72 -5.38 -9.97 2.95
CA GLU A 72 -4.93 -11.32 2.59
C GLU A 72 -3.63 -11.67 3.31
N TYR A 73 -2.73 -10.70 3.41
CA TYR A 73 -1.43 -10.83 4.06
C TYR A 73 -1.06 -9.51 4.73
N ILE A 74 -0.36 -9.61 5.86
CA ILE A 74 0.21 -8.48 6.58
C ILE A 74 1.66 -8.82 6.91
N ASP A 75 2.58 -8.00 6.42
CA ASP A 75 3.98 -8.04 6.82
C ASP A 75 4.33 -6.93 7.79
N ILE A 76 5.34 -7.16 8.61
CA ILE A 76 5.95 -6.15 9.48
C ILE A 76 7.31 -5.78 8.88
N LEU A 77 7.46 -4.50 8.56
CA LEU A 77 8.69 -3.93 8.04
C LEU A 77 9.47 -3.31 9.21
N GLU A 78 10.46 -4.04 9.72
CA GLU A 78 11.39 -3.53 10.72
C GLU A 78 12.28 -2.46 10.12
N CYS A 79 12.14 -1.22 10.59
CA CYS A 79 12.92 -0.09 10.10
C CYS A 79 14.00 0.30 11.13
N LYS A 80 15.20 0.63 10.65
CA LYS A 80 16.35 0.97 11.52
C LYS A 80 16.13 2.25 12.31
N GLU A 81 15.23 3.10 11.83
CA GLU A 81 14.79 4.36 12.42
C GLU A 81 13.93 4.15 13.69
N GLY A 82 13.63 2.90 14.06
CA GLY A 82 13.01 2.52 15.33
C GLY A 82 11.48 2.54 15.33
N VAL A 83 10.86 2.90 14.19
CA VAL A 83 9.40 2.82 13.99
C VAL A 83 9.13 1.74 12.94
N ASN A 84 8.46 0.67 13.35
CA ASN A 84 8.03 -0.37 12.43
C ASN A 84 6.88 0.10 11.55
N TRP A 85 6.89 -0.40 10.32
CA TRP A 85 5.81 -0.22 9.37
C TRP A 85 5.15 -1.56 9.08
N THR A 86 4.00 -1.54 8.42
CA THR A 86 3.29 -2.73 7.98
C THR A 86 3.03 -2.65 6.49
N SER A 87 3.01 -3.81 5.83
CA SER A 87 2.65 -3.98 4.41
C SER A 87 1.43 -4.90 4.36
N SER A 88 0.25 -4.34 4.16
CA SER A 88 -1.03 -5.08 4.19
C SER A 88 -1.63 -5.21 2.80
N LEU A 89 -1.70 -6.42 2.25
CA LEU A 89 -2.28 -6.69 0.93
C LEU A 89 -3.79 -6.90 1.02
N PHE A 90 -4.55 -6.17 0.19
CA PHE A 90 -5.99 -6.35 0.02
C PHE A 90 -6.29 -6.73 -1.43
N LEU A 91 -6.98 -7.84 -1.63
CA LEU A 91 -7.48 -8.28 -2.93
C LEU A 91 -8.90 -7.77 -3.11
N LEU A 92 -9.08 -6.78 -4.00
CA LEU A 92 -10.39 -6.17 -4.28
C LEU A 92 -11.11 -6.90 -5.42
N SER A 93 -10.35 -7.48 -6.35
CA SER A 93 -10.85 -8.37 -7.39
C SER A 93 -9.70 -9.25 -7.92
N SER A 94 -9.98 -10.16 -8.86
CA SER A 94 -8.96 -11.02 -9.47
C SER A 94 -7.84 -10.25 -10.19
N ASN A 95 -8.11 -9.01 -10.61
CA ASN A 95 -7.15 -8.17 -11.35
C ASN A 95 -6.79 -6.88 -10.63
N TYR A 96 -7.24 -6.69 -9.39
CA TYR A 96 -7.05 -5.44 -8.67
C TYR A 96 -6.76 -5.67 -7.19
N SER A 97 -5.63 -5.12 -6.74
CA SER A 97 -5.18 -5.18 -5.36
C SER A 97 -4.69 -3.82 -4.86
N ILE A 98 -4.90 -3.54 -3.59
CA ILE A 98 -4.32 -2.40 -2.90
C ILE A 98 -3.39 -2.93 -1.83
N VAL A 99 -2.14 -2.48 -1.82
CA VAL A 99 -1.25 -2.71 -0.67
C VAL A 99 -1.22 -1.46 0.18
N VAL A 100 -1.66 -1.56 1.42
CA VAL A 100 -1.64 -0.45 2.38
C VAL A 100 -0.35 -0.51 3.19
N ILE A 101 0.42 0.57 3.16
CA ILE A 101 1.62 0.75 3.96
C ILE A 101 1.37 1.85 5.00
N CYS A 102 1.55 1.52 6.26
CA CYS A 102 1.39 2.46 7.38
C CYS A 102 2.25 2.04 8.57
N ILE A 103 2.50 2.97 9.49
CA ILE A 103 3.18 2.63 10.76
C ILE A 103 2.39 1.54 11.51
N GLU A 104 3.10 0.69 12.26
CA GLU A 104 2.50 -0.45 12.95
C GLU A 104 1.33 -0.05 13.87
N GLU A 105 1.42 1.12 14.51
CA GLU A 105 0.35 1.66 15.35
C GLU A 105 -0.95 1.95 14.58
N LEU A 106 -0.84 2.45 13.33
CA LEU A 106 -2.01 2.73 12.48
C LEU A 106 -2.62 1.44 11.92
N SER A 107 -1.82 0.40 11.72
CA SER A 107 -2.27 -0.88 11.15
C SER A 107 -3.37 -1.54 12.00
N LYS A 108 -3.37 -1.30 13.32
CA LYS A 108 -4.39 -1.81 14.24
C LYS A 108 -5.79 -1.31 13.86
N PHE A 109 -5.91 -0.03 13.52
CA PHE A 109 -7.18 0.58 13.10
C PHE A 109 -7.62 0.13 11.69
N LEU A 110 -6.67 -0.30 10.86
CA LEU A 110 -6.95 -0.84 9.53
C LEU A 110 -7.62 -2.22 9.63
N ILE A 111 -7.21 -3.03 10.60
CA ILE A 111 -7.67 -4.43 10.80
C ILE A 111 -8.89 -4.50 11.73
N GLU A 112 -9.01 -3.57 12.68
CA GLU A 112 -10.17 -3.44 13.54
C GLU A 112 -11.44 -3.27 12.69
N ARG A 113 -12.51 -4.00 13.00
CA ARG A 113 -13.76 -3.98 12.22
C ARG A 113 -14.62 -2.79 12.58
#